data_AF-A0A1F4MYA6-F1
#
_entry.id   AF-A0A1F4MYA6-F1
#
_cell.length_a   1.000
_cell.length_b   1.000
_cell.length_c   1.000
_cell.angle_alpha   90.00
_cell.angle_beta   90.00
_cell.angle_gamma   90.00
#
_symmetry.space_group_name_H-M   'P 1'
#
loop_
_entity.id
_entity.type
_entity.pdbx_description
1 polymer ?
#
loop_
_entity_poly.entity_id
_entity_poly.type
_entity_poly.pdbx_seq_one_letter_code
_entity_poly.pdbx_strand_id
1 'polypeptide(L)'
;MFVEGVNGSHDVSLYREILTGFLVIPRGSCDQVTQAVRALRLNTQLHHLQVYGLIDRDRRTSPEIAALQADNIFTLDVAEVENLFCTQEVLKLVSARLARDTAADFKQAVTQVFKQLNTELDTQVSLRVIAEVKFKLNCFDAAARGAPALSAALQQLTQGINVPDLYSQFEREFQTVINATDYRGLLRLYNRKSLPNQIGNALGLKAGELVEFVLRLARTDERTAVVAAIKPYLGAFAPLVA
;
A
#
# COMPACT_ATOMS: atom_id res chain seq x y z
N MET A 1 13.34 8.67 -7.68
CA MET A 1 12.31 7.94 -6.93
C MET A 1 12.56 6.45 -7.09
N PHE A 2 12.87 5.75 -6.01
CA PHE A 2 12.90 4.28 -6.01
C PHE A 2 11.53 3.73 -5.66
N VAL A 3 11.06 2.75 -6.42
CA VAL A 3 9.76 2.10 -6.22
C VAL A 3 9.89 0.59 -6.16
N GLU A 4 8.92 -0.08 -5.57
CA GLU A 4 8.81 -1.54 -5.63
C GLU A 4 8.48 -2.05 -7.03
N GLY A 5 8.64 -3.36 -7.23
CA GLY A 5 8.35 -4.02 -8.50
C GLY A 5 9.55 -4.08 -9.45
N VAL A 6 9.29 -4.62 -10.63
CA VAL A 6 10.31 -4.88 -11.67
C VAL A 6 9.98 -4.10 -12.93
N ASN A 7 10.99 -3.83 -13.76
CA ASN A 7 10.77 -3.18 -15.05
C ASN A 7 9.72 -3.95 -15.88
N GLY A 8 8.71 -3.22 -16.35
CA GLY A 8 7.61 -3.78 -17.14
C GLY A 8 6.34 -4.11 -16.35
N SER A 9 6.34 -4.00 -15.01
CA SER A 9 5.09 -4.14 -14.25
C SER A 9 4.13 -2.95 -14.48
N HIS A 10 2.85 -3.18 -14.24
CA HIS A 10 1.83 -2.14 -14.30
C HIS A 10 2.06 -1.06 -13.25
N ASP A 11 2.55 -1.43 -12.07
CA ASP A 11 2.84 -0.53 -10.95
C ASP A 11 3.94 0.48 -11.33
N VAL A 12 5.05 -0.02 -11.89
CA VAL A 12 6.16 0.83 -12.35
C VAL A 12 5.71 1.71 -13.50
N SER A 13 4.83 1.19 -14.39
CA SER A 13 4.24 1.98 -15.46
C SER A 13 3.39 3.12 -14.90
N LEU A 14 2.53 2.85 -13.91
CA LEU A 14 1.71 3.86 -13.26
C LEU A 14 2.59 4.95 -12.64
N TYR A 15 3.59 4.57 -11.84
CA TYR A 15 4.50 5.51 -11.21
C TYR A 15 5.22 6.40 -12.22
N ARG A 16 5.62 5.88 -13.38
CA ARG A 16 6.23 6.69 -14.45
C ARG A 16 5.29 7.73 -15.02
N GLU A 17 4.01 7.40 -15.17
CA GLU A 17 3.02 8.35 -15.69
C GLU A 17 2.64 9.42 -14.66
N ILE A 18 2.55 9.05 -13.37
CA ILE A 18 2.08 9.98 -12.32
C ILE A 18 3.19 10.79 -11.64
N LEU A 19 4.43 10.30 -11.64
CA LEU A 19 5.58 10.95 -10.99
C LEU A 19 6.48 11.67 -12.01
N THR A 20 5.88 12.52 -12.84
CA THR A 20 6.56 13.19 -13.97
C THR A 20 7.76 14.06 -13.57
N GLY A 21 7.78 14.55 -12.33
CA GLY A 21 8.91 15.29 -11.76
C GLY A 21 10.09 14.42 -11.28
N PHE A 22 10.01 13.10 -11.42
CA PHE A 22 11.00 12.16 -10.87
C PHE A 22 11.47 11.14 -11.90
N LEU A 23 12.75 10.80 -11.82
CA LEU A 23 13.25 9.56 -12.42
C LEU A 23 12.79 8.36 -11.56
N VAL A 24 11.89 7.53 -12.10
CA VAL A 24 11.37 6.32 -11.44
C VAL A 24 12.27 5.12 -11.72
N ILE A 25 12.84 4.53 -10.65
CA ILE A 25 13.76 3.40 -10.71
C ILE A 25 13.19 2.24 -9.88
N PRO A 26 12.75 1.13 -10.49
CA PRO A 26 12.27 -0.04 -9.75
C PRO A 26 13.40 -0.76 -9.03
N ARG A 27 13.12 -1.29 -7.83
CA ARG A 27 14.10 -2.01 -7.00
C ARG A 27 13.67 -3.41 -6.58
N GLY A 28 12.58 -3.98 -7.10
CA GLY A 28 12.14 -5.33 -6.74
C GLY A 28 11.29 -5.33 -5.48
N SER A 29 11.92 -5.21 -4.31
CA SER A 29 11.24 -5.23 -3.00
C SER A 29 11.41 -3.94 -2.18
N CYS A 30 10.53 -3.73 -1.20
CA CYS A 30 10.63 -2.64 -0.22
C CYS A 30 11.99 -2.58 0.51
N ASP A 31 12.61 -3.72 0.80
CA ASP A 31 13.94 -3.77 1.42
C ASP A 31 15.01 -3.20 0.49
N GLN A 32 14.96 -3.55 -0.80
CA GLN A 32 15.88 -3.05 -1.81
C GLN A 32 15.66 -1.56 -2.09
N VAL A 33 14.40 -1.08 -2.07
CA VAL A 33 14.09 0.36 -2.10
C VAL A 33 14.73 1.06 -0.90
N THR A 34 14.52 0.53 0.31
CA THR A 34 15.03 1.10 1.56
C THR A 34 16.55 1.19 1.57
N GLN A 35 17.23 0.10 1.18
CA GLN A 35 18.69 0.06 1.07
C GLN A 35 19.22 1.07 0.05
N ALA A 36 18.59 1.17 -1.13
CA ALA A 36 19.02 2.10 -2.17
C ALA A 36 18.86 3.57 -1.75
N VAL A 37 17.75 3.92 -1.09
CA VAL A 37 17.53 5.28 -0.57
C VAL A 37 18.56 5.62 0.50
N ARG A 38 18.72 4.77 1.52
CA ARG A 38 19.68 5.01 2.61
C ARG A 38 21.11 5.12 2.10
N ALA A 39 21.53 4.23 1.20
CA ALA A 39 22.88 4.25 0.64
C ALA A 39 23.20 5.56 -0.08
N LEU A 40 22.31 6.06 -0.94
CA LEU A 40 22.54 7.32 -1.63
C LEU A 40 22.45 8.52 -0.67
N ARG A 41 21.48 8.53 0.25
CA ARG A 41 21.35 9.60 1.23
C ARG A 41 22.55 9.74 2.17
N LEU A 42 23.23 8.64 2.50
CA LEU A 42 24.45 8.67 3.31
C LEU A 42 25.70 9.11 2.52
N ASN A 43 25.62 9.16 1.19
CA ASN A 43 26.76 9.42 0.30
C ASN A 43 26.51 10.66 -0.60
N THR A 44 25.99 11.74 -0.03
CA THR A 44 25.72 13.01 -0.75
C THR A 44 26.97 13.65 -1.37
N GLN A 45 28.16 13.30 -0.89
CA GLN A 45 29.43 13.70 -1.49
C GLN A 45 29.68 13.07 -2.88
N LEU A 46 28.97 11.99 -3.24
CA LEU A 46 29.09 11.31 -4.53
C LEU A 46 28.06 11.79 -5.57
N HIS A 47 27.02 12.52 -5.17
CA HIS A 47 25.96 13.00 -6.06
C HIS A 47 25.16 14.18 -5.49
N HIS A 48 24.51 14.94 -6.37
CA HIS A 48 23.65 16.07 -5.99
C HIS A 48 22.14 15.72 -6.00
N LEU A 49 21.78 14.44 -6.18
CA LEU A 49 20.40 14.00 -6.32
C LEU A 49 19.63 14.06 -4.99
N GLN A 50 18.37 14.51 -5.05
CA GLN A 50 17.38 14.26 -4.00
C GLN A 50 16.77 12.86 -4.19
N VAL A 51 16.92 12.01 -3.18
CA VAL A 51 16.55 10.60 -3.27
C VAL A 51 15.39 10.31 -2.33
N TYR A 52 14.37 9.67 -2.90
CA TYR A 52 13.13 9.27 -2.23
C TYR A 52 12.80 7.82 -2.59
N GLY A 53 12.16 7.12 -1.66
CA GLY A 53 11.53 5.82 -1.88
C GLY A 53 10.02 5.89 -1.74
N LEU A 54 9.29 5.13 -2.54
CA LEU A 54 7.85 4.93 -2.39
C LEU A 54 7.56 3.43 -2.39
N ILE A 55 6.97 2.95 -1.30
CA ILE A 55 6.69 1.52 -1.06
C ILE A 55 5.21 1.32 -0.70
N ASP A 56 4.75 0.07 -0.79
CA ASP A 56 3.44 -0.33 -0.33
C ASP A 56 3.32 -0.15 1.19
N ARG A 57 2.12 0.21 1.64
CA ARG A 57 1.84 0.30 3.08
C ARG A 57 1.91 -1.06 3.74
N ASP A 58 1.50 -2.10 3.02
CA ASP A 58 1.25 -3.44 3.53
C ASP A 58 0.44 -3.38 4.83
N ARG A 59 1.02 -3.93 5.90
CA ARG A 59 0.46 -4.04 7.24
C ARG A 59 1.26 -3.20 8.24
N ARG A 60 2.08 -2.26 7.77
CA ARG A 60 3.01 -1.47 8.59
C ARG A 60 2.27 -0.60 9.59
N THR A 61 2.82 -0.54 10.80
CA THR A 61 2.30 0.27 11.89
C THR A 61 2.65 1.76 11.69
N SER A 62 1.94 2.67 12.37
CA SER A 62 2.26 4.10 12.31
C SER A 62 3.70 4.43 12.73
N PRO A 63 4.27 3.82 13.80
CA PRO A 63 5.68 4.01 14.15
C PRO A 63 6.66 3.55 13.06
N GLU A 64 6.42 2.41 12.42
CA GLU A 64 7.24 1.93 11.30
C GLU A 64 7.22 2.91 10.11
N ILE A 65 6.03 3.41 9.76
CA ILE A 65 5.87 4.38 8.69
C ILE A 65 6.61 5.68 9.02
N ALA A 66 6.52 6.16 10.26
CA ALA A 66 7.24 7.36 10.70
C ALA A 66 8.76 7.18 10.62
N ALA A 67 9.28 6.00 11.01
CA ALA A 67 10.70 5.68 10.91
C ALA A 67 11.20 5.65 9.46
N LEU A 68 10.42 5.05 8.54
CA LEU A 68 10.73 5.06 7.10
C LEU A 68 10.68 6.49 6.53
N GLN A 69 9.70 7.29 6.95
CA GLN A 69 9.55 8.66 6.46
C GLN A 69 10.73 9.55 6.86
N ALA A 70 11.30 9.37 8.07
CA ALA A 70 12.54 10.05 8.46
C ALA A 70 13.72 9.76 7.49
N ASP A 71 13.71 8.56 6.91
CA ASP A 71 14.66 8.11 5.89
C ASP A 71 14.25 8.49 4.45
N ASN A 72 13.27 9.38 4.24
CA ASN A 72 12.74 9.78 2.91
C ASN A 72 12.14 8.59 2.15
N ILE A 73 11.66 7.59 2.88
CA ILE A 73 10.95 6.43 2.35
C ILE A 73 9.50 6.59 2.75
N PHE A 74 8.65 6.80 1.77
CA PHE A 74 7.24 7.03 1.96
C PHE A 74 6.46 5.76 1.68
N THR A 75 5.34 5.58 2.40
CA THR A 75 4.39 4.51 2.13
C THR A 75 3.11 5.09 1.53
N LEU A 76 2.42 4.30 0.71
CA LEU A 76 1.06 4.62 0.28
C LEU A 76 0.11 4.78 1.47
N ASP A 77 -0.99 5.52 1.26
CA ASP A 77 -2.13 5.57 2.19
C ASP A 77 -3.19 4.49 1.89
N VAL A 78 -2.89 3.62 0.93
CA VAL A 78 -3.61 2.37 0.64
C VAL A 78 -2.71 1.16 0.92
N ALA A 79 -3.29 -0.02 1.09
CA ALA A 79 -2.56 -1.22 1.47
C ALA A 79 -1.45 -1.61 0.47
N GLU A 80 -1.78 -1.62 -0.82
CA GLU A 80 -0.87 -1.99 -1.91
C GLU A 80 -1.08 -1.04 -3.10
N VAL A 81 -0.13 -0.97 -4.02
CA VAL A 81 -0.24 -0.17 -5.25
C VAL A 81 -1.46 -0.53 -6.09
N GLU A 82 -1.90 -1.79 -6.10
CA GLU A 82 -3.10 -2.23 -6.79
C GLU A 82 -4.35 -1.47 -6.31
N ASN A 83 -4.40 -1.09 -5.03
CA ASN A 83 -5.52 -0.35 -4.45
C ASN A 83 -5.61 1.09 -5.01
N LEU A 84 -4.55 1.65 -5.62
CA LEU A 84 -4.61 2.97 -6.28
C LEU A 84 -5.56 2.97 -7.48
N PHE A 85 -5.68 1.84 -8.19
CA PHE A 85 -6.63 1.68 -9.30
C PHE A 85 -8.09 1.58 -8.84
N CYS A 86 -8.30 1.40 -7.53
CA CYS A 86 -9.60 1.14 -6.93
C CYS A 86 -10.14 2.38 -6.18
N THR A 87 -9.45 3.51 -6.21
CA THR A 87 -9.88 4.73 -5.53
C THR A 87 -11.18 5.27 -6.11
N GLN A 88 -11.99 5.95 -5.29
CA GLN A 88 -13.29 6.45 -5.73
C GLN A 88 -13.17 7.36 -6.97
N GLU A 89 -12.14 8.20 -6.98
CA GLU A 89 -11.83 9.15 -8.03
C GLU A 89 -11.42 8.44 -9.32
N VAL A 90 -10.60 7.38 -9.23
CA VAL A 90 -10.22 6.57 -10.40
C VAL A 90 -11.43 5.82 -10.96
N LEU A 91 -12.25 5.20 -10.11
CA LEU A 91 -13.43 4.47 -10.57
C LEU A 91 -14.46 5.41 -11.22
N LYS A 92 -14.63 6.62 -10.66
CA LYS A 92 -15.45 7.66 -11.28
C LYS A 92 -14.93 8.05 -12.66
N LEU A 93 -13.62 8.23 -12.82
CA LEU A 93 -13.00 8.56 -14.10
C LEU A 93 -13.21 7.45 -15.14
N VAL A 94 -12.98 6.20 -14.75
CA VAL A 94 -13.18 5.03 -15.62
C VAL A 94 -14.64 4.91 -16.05
N SER A 95 -15.58 4.94 -15.09
CA SER A 95 -17.02 4.83 -15.38
C SER A 95 -17.50 5.96 -16.31
N ALA A 96 -17.05 7.21 -16.08
CA ALA A 96 -17.38 8.33 -16.96
C ALA A 96 -16.85 8.11 -18.39
N ARG A 97 -15.62 7.60 -18.55
CA ARG A 97 -15.02 7.30 -19.86
C ARG A 97 -15.68 6.13 -20.57
N LEU A 98 -16.34 5.24 -19.84
CA LEU A 98 -17.19 4.17 -20.39
C LEU A 98 -18.62 4.64 -20.70
N ALA A 99 -18.92 5.94 -20.52
CA ALA A 99 -20.26 6.52 -20.69
C ALA A 99 -21.33 5.82 -19.82
N ARG A 100 -20.98 5.51 -18.57
CA ARG A 100 -21.83 4.85 -17.58
C ARG A 100 -22.24 5.79 -16.45
N ASP A 101 -23.17 5.34 -15.61
CA ASP A 101 -23.55 6.05 -14.38
C ASP A 101 -22.50 5.83 -13.29
N THR A 102 -21.68 6.86 -13.07
CA THR A 102 -20.60 6.85 -12.07
C THR A 102 -21.08 6.59 -10.64
N ALA A 103 -22.28 7.02 -10.27
CA ALA A 103 -22.80 6.86 -8.92
C ALA A 103 -23.30 5.42 -8.70
N ALA A 104 -24.01 4.86 -9.68
CA ALA A 104 -24.47 3.48 -9.65
C ALA A 104 -23.28 2.51 -9.65
N ASP A 105 -22.31 2.72 -10.54
CA ASP A 105 -21.10 1.90 -10.65
C ASP A 105 -20.28 1.92 -9.36
N PHE A 106 -20.06 3.11 -8.77
CA PHE A 106 -19.32 3.21 -7.51
C PHE A 106 -20.06 2.49 -6.37
N LYS A 107 -21.37 2.69 -6.23
CA LYS A 107 -22.18 2.00 -5.22
C LYS A 107 -22.10 0.48 -5.38
N GLN A 108 -22.16 -0.02 -6.61
CA GLN A 108 -22.03 -1.45 -6.90
C GLN A 108 -20.65 -1.98 -6.52
N ALA A 109 -19.58 -1.29 -6.92
CA ALA A 109 -18.20 -1.67 -6.59
C ALA A 109 -17.98 -1.70 -5.08
N VAL A 110 -18.37 -0.64 -4.36
CA VAL A 110 -18.27 -0.57 -2.89
C VAL A 110 -19.02 -1.74 -2.23
N THR A 111 -20.27 -1.98 -2.63
CA THR A 111 -21.08 -3.08 -2.07
C THR A 111 -20.41 -4.44 -2.25
N GLN A 112 -19.88 -4.71 -3.46
CA GLN A 112 -19.22 -5.97 -3.76
C GLN A 112 -17.92 -6.15 -2.97
N VAL A 113 -17.10 -5.10 -2.87
CA VAL A 113 -15.81 -5.14 -2.18
C VAL A 113 -16.00 -5.33 -0.68
N PHE A 114 -16.97 -4.65 -0.06
CA PHE A 114 -17.30 -4.87 1.36
C PHE A 114 -17.85 -6.27 1.62
N LYS A 115 -18.67 -6.81 0.72
CA LYS A 115 -19.14 -8.21 0.82
C LYS A 115 -17.96 -9.18 0.78
N GLN A 116 -16.99 -8.95 -0.11
CA GLN A 116 -15.80 -9.78 -0.21
C GLN A 116 -14.94 -9.67 1.04
N LEU A 117 -14.68 -8.45 1.53
CA LEU A 117 -13.92 -8.24 2.77
C LEU A 117 -14.55 -8.98 3.95
N ASN A 118 -15.88 -8.93 4.10
CA ASN A 118 -16.59 -9.70 5.13
C ASN A 118 -16.36 -11.22 4.98
N THR A 119 -16.35 -11.72 3.75
CA THR A 119 -16.11 -13.15 3.48
C THR A 119 -14.66 -13.55 3.79
N GLU A 120 -13.71 -12.63 3.59
CA GLU A 120 -12.28 -12.85 3.82
C GLU A 120 -11.78 -12.32 5.19
N LEU A 121 -12.68 -11.90 6.08
CA LEU A 121 -12.33 -11.15 7.30
C LEU A 121 -11.31 -11.89 8.17
N ASP A 122 -11.60 -13.14 8.52
CA ASP A 122 -10.71 -13.99 9.33
C ASP A 122 -9.33 -14.17 8.67
N THR A 123 -9.29 -14.32 7.34
CA THR A 123 -8.03 -14.41 6.60
C THR A 123 -7.24 -13.11 6.68
N GLN A 124 -7.89 -11.97 6.52
CA GLN A 124 -7.23 -10.66 6.56
C GLN A 124 -6.72 -10.33 7.98
N VAL A 125 -7.51 -10.62 9.02
CA VAL A 125 -7.10 -10.49 10.42
C VAL A 125 -5.91 -11.42 10.70
N SER A 126 -5.99 -12.69 10.30
CA SER A 126 -4.90 -13.66 10.48
C SER A 126 -3.60 -13.21 9.83
N LEU A 127 -3.65 -12.70 8.59
CA LEU A 127 -2.47 -12.17 7.91
C LEU A 127 -1.89 -10.95 8.62
N ARG A 128 -2.74 -10.09 9.20
CA ARG A 128 -2.32 -8.93 10.01
C ARG A 128 -1.64 -9.36 11.32
N VAL A 129 -2.19 -10.34 12.02
CA VAL A 129 -1.59 -10.94 13.21
C VAL A 129 -0.25 -11.57 12.89
N ILE A 130 -0.15 -12.36 11.81
CA ILE A 130 1.12 -12.99 11.37
C ILE A 130 2.19 -11.92 11.10
N ALA A 131 1.83 -10.82 10.43
CA ALA A 131 2.76 -9.73 10.17
C ALA A 131 3.25 -9.08 11.47
N GLU A 132 2.35 -8.81 12.42
CA GLU A 132 2.69 -8.23 13.72
C GLU A 132 3.60 -9.15 14.55
N VAL A 133 3.29 -10.44 14.59
CA VAL A 133 4.10 -11.44 15.29
C VAL A 133 5.49 -11.51 14.68
N LYS A 134 5.60 -11.57 13.33
CA LYS A 134 6.90 -11.54 12.64
C LYS A 134 7.71 -10.28 12.98
N PHE A 135 7.06 -9.12 12.99
CA PHE A 135 7.71 -7.87 13.37
C PHE A 135 8.26 -7.93 14.80
N LYS A 136 7.43 -8.33 15.77
CA LYS A 136 7.86 -8.48 17.18
C LYS A 136 9.00 -9.48 17.34
N LEU A 137 9.00 -10.60 16.62
CA LEU A 137 10.10 -11.56 16.61
C LEU A 137 11.40 -10.97 16.04
N ASN A 138 11.32 -10.12 15.01
CA ASN A 138 12.47 -9.44 14.44
C ASN A 138 13.08 -8.38 15.39
N CYS A 139 12.36 -7.95 16.43
CA CYS A 139 12.85 -7.02 17.45
C CYS A 139 13.67 -7.71 18.56
N PHE A 140 14.02 -8.99 18.42
CA PHE A 140 14.88 -9.68 19.39
C PHE A 140 16.22 -8.96 19.55
N ASP A 141 16.65 -8.76 20.80
CA ASP A 141 17.90 -8.08 21.12
C ASP A 141 19.12 -8.95 20.76
N ALA A 142 19.67 -8.71 19.58
CA ALA A 142 20.89 -9.37 19.10
C ALA A 142 22.16 -8.93 19.85
N ALA A 143 22.10 -7.91 20.73
CA ALA A 143 23.24 -7.47 21.53
C ALA A 143 23.43 -8.28 22.82
N ALA A 144 22.43 -9.05 23.27
CA ALA A 144 22.55 -9.91 24.44
C ALA A 144 23.70 -10.93 24.32
N ARG A 145 24.42 -11.20 25.42
CA ARG A 145 25.60 -12.10 25.44
C ARG A 145 25.50 -13.12 26.58
N GLY A 146 25.77 -14.38 26.25
CA GLY A 146 25.73 -15.50 27.19
C GLY A 146 24.32 -16.12 27.35
N ALA A 147 24.27 -17.41 27.66
CA ALA A 147 23.03 -18.18 27.72
C ALA A 147 21.95 -17.61 28.67
N PRO A 148 22.26 -17.09 29.88
CA PRO A 148 21.23 -16.52 30.75
C PRO A 148 20.56 -15.27 30.18
N ALA A 149 21.36 -14.35 29.60
CA ALA A 149 20.84 -13.11 29.02
C ALA A 149 20.01 -13.38 27.76
N LEU A 150 20.45 -14.30 26.90
CA LEU A 150 19.71 -14.72 25.71
C LEU A 150 18.35 -15.35 26.08
N SER A 151 18.32 -16.22 27.09
CA SER A 151 17.07 -16.83 27.59
C SER A 151 16.11 -15.79 28.16
N ALA A 152 16.61 -14.83 28.94
CA ALA A 152 15.79 -13.75 29.49
C ALA A 152 15.20 -12.86 28.39
N ALA A 153 16.01 -12.46 27.41
CA ALA A 153 15.56 -11.67 26.26
C ALA A 153 14.49 -12.40 25.45
N LEU A 154 14.64 -13.71 25.23
CA LEU A 154 13.65 -14.51 24.51
C LEU A 154 12.34 -14.64 25.30
N GLN A 155 12.42 -14.85 26.62
CA GLN A 155 11.24 -14.91 27.47
C GLN A 155 10.48 -13.58 27.48
N GLN A 156 11.17 -12.45 27.62
CA GLN A 156 10.54 -11.13 27.58
C GLN A 156 9.82 -10.87 26.25
N LEU A 157 10.46 -11.23 25.13
CA LEU A 157 9.89 -11.06 23.81
C LEU A 157 8.64 -11.92 23.62
N THR A 158 8.70 -13.20 24.01
CA THR A 158 7.55 -14.12 23.85
C THR A 158 6.39 -13.76 24.77
N GLN A 159 6.66 -13.28 25.99
CA GLN A 159 5.63 -12.76 26.90
C GLN A 159 4.93 -11.49 26.37
N GLY A 160 5.61 -10.70 25.52
CA GLY A 160 5.03 -9.53 24.86
C GLY A 160 4.14 -9.82 23.64
N ILE A 161 3.97 -11.09 23.27
CA ILE A 161 3.16 -11.53 22.13
C ILE A 161 1.92 -12.27 22.63
N ASN A 162 0.79 -11.57 22.69
CA ASN A 162 -0.53 -12.17 22.97
C ASN A 162 -1.36 -12.25 21.67
N VAL A 163 -1.45 -13.45 21.09
CA VAL A 163 -2.16 -13.68 19.82
C VAL A 163 -3.67 -13.40 19.94
N PRO A 164 -4.40 -13.91 20.95
CA PRO A 164 -5.81 -13.54 21.18
C PRO A 164 -6.07 -12.03 21.23
N ASP A 165 -5.24 -11.28 21.94
CA ASP A 165 -5.39 -9.82 22.04
C ASP A 165 -5.14 -9.12 20.70
N LEU A 166 -4.07 -9.51 20.00
CA LEU A 166 -3.75 -8.99 18.66
C LEU A 166 -4.86 -9.27 17.66
N TYR A 167 -5.39 -10.49 17.66
CA TYR A 167 -6.48 -10.89 16.78
C TYR A 167 -7.72 -10.05 17.07
N SER A 168 -8.15 -9.98 18.34
CA SER A 168 -9.32 -9.20 18.76
C SER A 168 -9.18 -7.71 18.46
N GLN A 169 -7.97 -7.16 18.57
CA GLN A 169 -7.67 -5.78 18.21
C GLN A 169 -7.85 -5.56 16.70
N PHE A 170 -7.16 -6.35 15.86
CA PHE A 170 -7.20 -6.15 14.41
C PHE A 170 -8.57 -6.48 13.81
N GLU A 171 -9.28 -7.47 14.34
CA GLU A 171 -10.68 -7.74 13.99
C GLU A 171 -11.55 -6.51 14.24
N ARG A 172 -11.40 -5.84 15.39
CA ARG A 172 -12.13 -4.60 15.70
C ARG A 172 -11.80 -3.47 14.74
N GLU A 173 -10.54 -3.35 14.30
CA GLU A 173 -10.14 -2.35 13.29
C GLU A 173 -10.87 -2.60 11.96
N PHE A 174 -10.86 -3.84 11.45
CA PHE A 174 -11.61 -4.20 10.25
C PHE A 174 -13.12 -4.01 10.42
N GLN A 175 -13.69 -4.43 11.55
CA GLN A 175 -15.12 -4.31 11.81
C GLN A 175 -15.56 -2.85 11.90
N THR A 176 -14.72 -1.96 12.41
CA THR A 176 -14.99 -0.51 12.42
C THR A 176 -15.16 0.03 11.00
N VAL A 177 -14.23 -0.33 10.10
CA VAL A 177 -14.29 0.04 8.68
C VAL A 177 -15.52 -0.54 7.98
N ILE A 178 -15.84 -1.80 8.25
CA ILE A 178 -17.02 -2.47 7.69
C ILE A 178 -18.32 -1.79 8.16
N ASN A 179 -18.46 -1.56 9.46
CA ASN A 179 -19.68 -0.98 10.04
C ASN A 179 -19.90 0.47 9.60
N ALA A 180 -18.83 1.24 9.43
CA ALA A 180 -18.88 2.62 8.94
C ALA A 180 -19.06 2.71 7.42
N THR A 181 -18.96 1.58 6.68
CA THR A 181 -18.86 1.56 5.21
C THR A 181 -17.75 2.50 4.70
N ASP A 182 -16.64 2.59 5.44
CA ASP A 182 -15.53 3.49 5.14
C ASP A 182 -14.67 2.90 4.01
N TYR A 183 -14.98 3.29 2.76
CA TYR A 183 -14.28 2.78 1.60
C TYR A 183 -12.78 3.16 1.58
N ARG A 184 -12.42 4.34 2.12
CA ARG A 184 -11.03 4.77 2.18
C ARG A 184 -10.25 3.95 3.21
N GLY A 185 -10.83 3.73 4.38
CA GLY A 185 -10.31 2.82 5.40
C GLY A 185 -10.17 1.39 4.87
N LEU A 186 -11.12 0.93 4.05
CA LEU A 186 -11.04 -0.36 3.40
C LEU A 186 -9.83 -0.45 2.49
N LEU A 187 -9.61 0.52 1.58
CA LEU A 187 -8.45 0.50 0.70
C LEU A 187 -7.12 0.56 1.46
N ARG A 188 -7.12 1.14 2.67
CA ARG A 188 -5.95 1.22 3.56
C ARG A 188 -5.63 -0.10 4.28
N LEU A 189 -6.64 -0.90 4.62
CA LEU A 189 -6.47 -2.14 5.39
C LEU A 189 -6.48 -3.40 4.52
N TYR A 190 -7.23 -3.40 3.41
CA TYR A 190 -7.50 -4.58 2.61
C TYR A 190 -6.37 -4.82 1.59
N ASN A 191 -5.36 -5.55 2.05
CA ASN A 191 -4.21 -6.01 1.27
C ASN A 191 -4.64 -7.23 0.42
N ARG A 192 -5.01 -6.96 -0.84
CA ARG A 192 -5.57 -7.93 -1.77
C ARG A 192 -5.26 -7.52 -3.21
N LYS A 193 -4.12 -7.96 -3.74
CA LYS A 193 -3.69 -7.75 -5.15
C LYS A 193 -4.75 -8.01 -6.23
N SER A 194 -5.69 -8.92 -5.99
CA SER A 194 -6.77 -9.22 -6.95
C SER A 194 -7.93 -8.21 -6.92
N LEU A 195 -7.90 -7.21 -6.04
CA LEU A 195 -8.96 -6.21 -5.88
C LEU A 195 -9.31 -5.47 -7.18
N PRO A 196 -8.35 -5.00 -8.01
CA PRO A 196 -8.68 -4.37 -9.30
C PRO A 196 -9.47 -5.28 -10.24
N ASN A 197 -9.20 -6.59 -10.23
CA ASN A 197 -9.95 -7.54 -11.05
C ASN A 197 -11.38 -7.70 -10.54
N GLN A 198 -11.57 -7.72 -9.22
CA GLN A 198 -12.89 -7.82 -8.60
C GLN A 198 -13.75 -6.60 -8.92
N ILE A 199 -13.17 -5.39 -8.83
CA ILE A 199 -13.87 -4.14 -9.14
C ILE A 199 -14.08 -3.98 -10.64
N GLY A 200 -13.08 -4.32 -11.47
CA GLY A 200 -13.21 -4.29 -12.93
C GLY A 200 -14.42 -5.09 -13.41
N ASN A 201 -14.61 -6.30 -12.88
CA ASN A 201 -15.78 -7.12 -13.19
C ASN A 201 -17.11 -6.43 -12.83
N ALA A 202 -17.16 -5.67 -11.73
CA ALA A 202 -18.35 -4.90 -11.34
C ALA A 202 -18.69 -3.79 -12.35
N LEU A 203 -17.66 -3.24 -13.01
CA LEU A 203 -17.77 -2.23 -14.06
C LEU A 203 -17.96 -2.82 -15.47
N GLY A 204 -18.08 -4.15 -15.60
CA GLY A 204 -18.18 -4.84 -16.88
C GLY A 204 -16.85 -4.97 -17.65
N LEU A 205 -15.73 -4.75 -16.97
CA LEU A 205 -14.38 -4.95 -17.50
C LEU A 205 -13.91 -6.37 -17.18
N LYS A 206 -13.12 -6.98 -18.07
CA LYS A 206 -12.48 -8.27 -17.80
C LYS A 206 -11.34 -8.11 -16.79
N ALA A 207 -10.88 -9.24 -16.26
CA ALA A 207 -9.69 -9.27 -15.40
C ALA A 207 -8.49 -8.59 -16.11
N GLY A 208 -7.80 -7.70 -15.40
CA GLY A 208 -6.68 -6.89 -15.91
C GLY A 208 -7.08 -5.61 -16.64
N GLU A 209 -8.29 -5.54 -17.22
CA GLU A 209 -8.66 -4.41 -18.08
C GLU A 209 -8.78 -3.09 -17.32
N LEU A 210 -9.16 -3.09 -16.03
CA LEU A 210 -9.22 -1.87 -15.22
C LEU A 210 -7.84 -1.20 -15.13
N VAL A 211 -6.81 -1.98 -14.79
CA VAL A 211 -5.44 -1.50 -14.65
C VAL A 211 -4.93 -0.96 -15.99
N GLU A 212 -5.11 -1.71 -17.07
CA GLU A 212 -4.72 -1.27 -18.40
C GLU A 212 -5.46 0.00 -18.84
N PHE A 213 -6.75 0.10 -18.54
CA PHE A 213 -7.56 1.27 -18.90
C PHE A 213 -7.03 2.53 -18.21
N VAL A 214 -6.77 2.47 -16.91
CA VAL A 214 -6.23 3.59 -16.13
C VAL A 214 -4.83 3.98 -16.64
N LEU A 215 -3.98 3.00 -16.95
CA LEU A 215 -2.66 3.27 -17.54
C LEU A 215 -2.75 3.93 -18.92
N ARG A 216 -3.73 3.52 -19.76
CA ARG A 216 -3.97 4.20 -21.04
C ARG A 216 -4.41 5.64 -20.82
N LEU A 217 -5.34 5.91 -19.91
CA LEU A 217 -5.76 7.28 -19.57
C LEU A 217 -4.58 8.13 -19.08
N ALA A 218 -3.70 7.56 -18.24
CA ALA A 218 -2.51 8.25 -17.74
C ALA A 218 -1.54 8.67 -18.86
N ARG A 219 -1.61 8.01 -20.03
CA ARG A 219 -0.79 8.30 -21.21
C ARG A 219 -1.43 9.30 -22.18
N THR A 220 -2.70 9.68 -21.99
CA THR A 220 -3.37 10.67 -22.83
C THR A 220 -3.35 12.06 -22.19
N ASP A 221 -4.16 12.97 -22.73
CA ASP A 221 -4.57 14.25 -22.14
C ASP A 221 -5.24 14.11 -20.76
N GLU A 222 -5.71 12.91 -20.38
CA GLU A 222 -6.34 12.64 -19.09
C GLU A 222 -5.34 12.43 -17.94
N ARG A 223 -4.04 12.48 -18.22
CA ARG A 223 -2.98 12.27 -17.20
C ARG A 223 -3.19 13.09 -15.94
N THR A 224 -3.49 14.38 -16.09
CA THR A 224 -3.70 15.29 -14.96
C THR A 224 -4.88 14.84 -14.08
N ALA A 225 -5.96 14.33 -14.70
CA ALA A 225 -7.09 13.79 -13.97
C ALA A 225 -6.72 12.50 -13.22
N VAL A 226 -5.94 11.61 -13.83
CA VAL A 226 -5.43 10.39 -13.17
C VAL A 226 -4.51 10.74 -12.00
N VAL A 227 -3.58 11.69 -12.19
CA VAL A 227 -2.70 12.17 -11.12
C VAL A 227 -3.53 12.74 -9.97
N ALA A 228 -4.49 13.62 -10.26
CA ALA A 228 -5.37 14.21 -9.24
C ALA A 228 -6.18 13.15 -8.48
N ALA A 229 -6.62 12.09 -9.15
CA ALA A 229 -7.36 10.98 -8.53
C ALA A 229 -6.48 10.14 -7.58
N ILE A 230 -5.20 9.96 -7.92
CA ILE A 230 -4.28 9.08 -7.16
C ILE A 230 -3.52 9.84 -6.07
N LYS A 231 -3.18 11.12 -6.30
CA LYS A 231 -2.36 11.95 -5.41
C LYS A 231 -2.80 11.91 -3.94
N PRO A 232 -4.10 11.95 -3.58
CA PRO A 232 -4.54 11.86 -2.18
C PRO A 232 -4.14 10.56 -1.47
N TYR A 233 -3.79 9.51 -2.22
CA TYR A 233 -3.47 8.17 -1.71
C TYR A 233 -1.96 7.89 -1.67
N LEU A 234 -1.14 8.86 -2.06
CA LEU A 234 0.33 8.77 -1.95
C LEU A 234 0.85 9.14 -0.53
N GLY A 235 -0.06 9.30 0.44
CA GLY A 235 0.28 9.61 1.82
C GLY A 235 1.09 10.89 1.95
N ALA A 236 2.11 10.88 2.81
CA ALA A 236 2.99 12.03 3.03
C ALA A 236 3.85 12.40 1.80
N PHE A 237 3.89 11.56 0.76
CA PHE A 237 4.57 11.88 -0.49
C PHE A 237 3.74 12.76 -1.42
N ALA A 238 2.41 12.84 -1.23
CA ALA A 238 1.50 13.58 -2.10
C ALA A 238 1.91 15.05 -2.38
N PRO A 239 2.43 15.84 -1.41
CA PRO A 239 2.86 17.22 -1.66
C PRO A 239 4.07 17.36 -2.59
N LEU A 240 4.85 16.29 -2.79
CA LEU A 240 6.03 16.28 -3.66
C LEU A 240 5.68 15.96 -5.11
N VAL A 241 4.45 15.51 -5.37
CA VAL A 241 3.95 15.29 -6.73
C VAL A 241 3.36 16.60 -7.25
N ALA A 242 3.77 17.01 -8.46
CA ALA A 242 3.22 18.19 -9.13
C ALA A 242 1.74 17.97 -9.43
#